data_AF-A0A8B3JGQ0-F1
#
_entry.id   AF-A0A8B3JGQ0-F1
#
_cell.length_a   1.000
_cell.length_b   1.000
_cell.length_c   1.000
_cell.angle_alpha   90.00
_cell.angle_beta   90.00
_cell.angle_gamma   90.00
#
_symmetry.space_group_name_H-M   'P 1'
#
loop_
_entity.id
_entity.type
_entity.pdbx_description
1 polymer ?
#
loop_
_entity_poly.entity_id
_entity_poly.type
_entity_poly.pdbx_seq_one_letter_code
_entity_poly.pdbx_strand_id
1 'polypeptide(L)'
;MDKLYPILTQMKTSLDELEAIMIEEVNQLNRAQINPVSLQVLADNKSQLLSTIQYYDDMRRQQEQQCRAEAPYPGQGKLFASWQQVTEKVRHSKALNQQVESLLQSHMKKNQHIQKAIEEVGHAGSLYGPAGESSHVPSGRKYNISI
;
A
#
# COMPACT_ATOMS: atom_id res chain seq x y z
N MET A 1 -6.24 -31.51 -21.06
CA MET A 1 -6.93 -30.28 -21.48
C MET A 1 -8.11 -29.92 -20.57
N ASP A 2 -9.00 -30.85 -20.19
CA ASP A 2 -10.17 -30.54 -19.34
C ASP A 2 -9.85 -29.94 -17.96
N LYS A 3 -8.65 -30.17 -17.41
CA LYS A 3 -8.22 -29.60 -16.12
C LYS A 3 -7.70 -28.17 -16.22
N LEU A 4 -7.30 -27.71 -17.41
CA LEU A 4 -6.68 -26.40 -17.60
C LEU A 4 -7.71 -25.26 -17.52
N TYR A 5 -8.88 -25.48 -18.11
CA TYR A 5 -9.99 -24.52 -18.08
C TYR A 5 -10.50 -24.20 -16.65
N PRO A 6 -10.78 -25.19 -15.77
CA PRO A 6 -11.18 -24.90 -14.39
C PRO A 6 -10.07 -24.24 -13.58
N ILE A 7 -8.78 -24.59 -13.81
CA ILE A 7 -7.65 -23.89 -13.16
C ILE A 7 -7.63 -22.42 -13.53
N LEU A 8 -7.75 -22.09 -14.83
CA LEU A 8 -7.77 -20.70 -15.30
C LEU A 8 -9.01 -19.94 -14.81
N THR A 9 -10.15 -20.62 -14.71
CA THR A 9 -11.38 -20.03 -14.16
C THR A 9 -11.19 -19.68 -12.69
N GLN A 10 -10.62 -20.60 -11.90
CA GLN A 10 -10.39 -20.38 -10.48
C GLN A 10 -9.34 -19.29 -10.23
N MET A 11 -8.27 -19.27 -11.02
CA MET A 11 -7.26 -18.21 -10.99
C MET A 11 -7.86 -16.84 -11.33
N LYS A 12 -8.77 -16.79 -12.31
CA LYS A 12 -9.50 -15.56 -12.64
C LYS A 12 -10.36 -15.09 -11.46
N THR A 13 -11.13 -15.97 -10.84
CA THR A 13 -11.96 -15.61 -9.66
C THR A 13 -11.10 -15.05 -8.53
N SER A 14 -9.96 -15.68 -8.22
CA SER A 14 -9.03 -15.15 -7.22
C SER A 14 -8.41 -13.80 -7.61
N LEU A 15 -8.18 -13.54 -8.89
CA LEU A 15 -7.72 -12.24 -9.39
C LEU A 15 -8.82 -11.16 -9.29
N ASP A 16 -10.07 -11.50 -9.56
CA ASP A 16 -11.21 -10.59 -9.39
C ASP A 16 -11.40 -10.21 -7.90
N GLU A 17 -11.24 -11.17 -6.98
CA GLU A 17 -11.23 -10.91 -5.54
C GLU A 17 -10.05 -10.03 -5.11
N LEU A 18 -8.86 -10.30 -5.64
CA LEU A 18 -7.66 -9.50 -5.36
C LEU A 18 -7.83 -8.05 -5.81
N GLU A 19 -8.40 -7.83 -6.99
CA GLU A 19 -8.68 -6.51 -7.52
C GLU A 19 -9.65 -5.72 -6.63
N ALA A 20 -10.72 -6.36 -6.15
CA ALA A 20 -11.66 -5.73 -5.23
C ALA A 20 -10.98 -5.29 -3.92
N ILE A 21 -10.12 -6.15 -3.34
CA ILE A 21 -9.35 -5.83 -2.13
C ILE A 21 -8.37 -4.67 -2.38
N MET A 22 -7.71 -4.65 -3.53
CA MET A 22 -6.77 -3.58 -3.88
C MET A 22 -7.46 -2.23 -4.11
N ILE A 23 -8.68 -2.23 -4.68
CA ILE A 23 -9.50 -1.02 -4.78
C ILE A 23 -9.87 -0.50 -3.38
N GLU A 24 -10.24 -1.39 -2.46
CA GLU A 24 -10.52 -1.01 -1.08
C GLU A 24 -9.26 -0.46 -0.38
N GLU A 25 -8.09 -1.08 -0.60
CA GLU A 25 -6.79 -0.61 -0.10
C GLU A 25 -6.48 0.83 -0.57
N VAL A 26 -6.67 1.12 -1.86
CA VAL A 26 -6.52 2.48 -2.43
C VAL A 26 -7.52 3.44 -1.79
N ASN A 27 -8.78 3.04 -1.64
CA ASN A 27 -9.82 3.87 -1.01
C ASN A 27 -9.48 4.21 0.45
N GLN A 28 -8.97 3.24 1.23
CA GLN A 28 -8.54 3.49 2.61
C GLN A 28 -7.35 4.45 2.67
N LEU A 29 -6.38 4.33 1.76
CA LEU A 29 -5.23 5.23 1.69
C LEU A 29 -5.58 6.65 1.19
N ASN A 30 -6.66 6.80 0.42
CA ASN A 30 -7.15 8.10 -0.01
C ASN A 30 -7.91 8.88 1.08
N ARG A 31 -8.30 8.22 2.18
CA ARG A 31 -8.94 8.90 3.32
C ARG A 31 -7.96 9.83 4.03
N ALA A 32 -8.49 10.88 4.64
CA ALA A 32 -7.70 11.84 5.42
C ALA A 32 -7.03 11.20 6.66
N GLN A 33 -7.64 10.15 7.22
CA GLN A 33 -7.11 9.38 8.33
C GLN A 33 -7.06 7.89 7.96
N ILE A 34 -5.86 7.30 8.03
CA ILE A 34 -5.65 5.89 7.74
C ILE A 34 -6.00 5.08 8.99
N ASN A 35 -6.81 4.02 8.82
CA ASN A 35 -6.99 3.02 9.86
C ASN A 35 -5.92 1.93 9.69
N PRO A 36 -4.90 1.85 10.56
CA PRO A 36 -3.79 0.91 10.40
C PRO A 36 -4.24 -0.55 10.53
N VAL A 37 -5.27 -0.83 11.35
CA VAL A 37 -5.80 -2.18 11.54
C VAL A 37 -6.52 -2.64 10.27
N SER A 38 -7.34 -1.79 9.67
CA SER A 38 -8.02 -2.11 8.41
C SER A 38 -7.02 -2.30 7.27
N LEU A 39 -5.97 -1.47 7.19
CA LEU A 39 -4.92 -1.60 6.18
C LEU A 39 -4.16 -2.93 6.33
N GLN A 40 -3.84 -3.32 7.56
CA GLN A 40 -3.15 -4.58 7.83
C GLN A 40 -3.99 -5.80 7.42
N VAL A 41 -5.28 -5.83 7.76
CA VAL A 41 -6.17 -6.93 7.33
C VAL A 41 -6.26 -7.02 5.81
N LEU A 42 -6.33 -5.87 5.11
CA LEU A 42 -6.33 -5.86 3.64
C LEU A 42 -5.01 -6.38 3.06
N ALA A 43 -3.87 -6.00 3.66
CA ALA A 43 -2.56 -6.49 3.26
C ALA A 43 -2.39 -8.00 3.49
N ASP A 44 -2.90 -8.52 4.61
CA ASP A 44 -2.88 -9.96 4.91
C ASP A 44 -3.73 -10.75 3.90
N ASN A 45 -4.95 -10.28 3.61
CA ASN A 45 -5.81 -10.90 2.60
C ASN A 45 -5.19 -10.87 1.20
N LYS A 46 -4.54 -9.76 0.83
CA LYS A 46 -3.79 -9.63 -0.42
C LYS A 46 -2.67 -10.66 -0.51
N SER A 47 -1.91 -10.85 0.57
CA SER A 47 -0.83 -11.84 0.65
C SER A 47 -1.35 -13.28 0.47
N GLN A 48 -2.49 -13.58 1.11
CA GLN A 48 -3.15 -14.88 0.97
C GLN A 48 -3.60 -15.13 -0.47
N LEU A 49 -4.29 -14.16 -1.09
CA LEU A 49 -4.75 -14.29 -2.48
C LEU A 49 -3.60 -14.39 -3.48
N LEU A 50 -2.51 -13.65 -3.28
CA LEU A 50 -1.30 -13.77 -4.11
C LEU A 50 -0.71 -15.18 -4.02
N SER A 51 -0.68 -15.77 -2.82
CA SER A 51 -0.22 -17.15 -2.63
C SER A 51 -1.13 -18.15 -3.34
N THR A 52 -2.45 -17.93 -3.31
CA THR A 52 -3.43 -18.73 -4.05
C THR A 52 -3.27 -18.61 -5.57
N ILE A 53 -3.05 -17.40 -6.09
CA ILE A 53 -2.81 -17.15 -7.53
C ILE A 53 -1.51 -17.84 -7.96
N GLN A 54 -0.45 -17.74 -7.16
CA GLN A 54 0.82 -18.41 -7.43
C GLN A 54 0.64 -19.93 -7.51
N TYR A 55 -0.13 -20.52 -6.60
CA TYR A 55 -0.46 -21.94 -6.63
C TYR A 55 -1.17 -22.35 -7.92
N TYR A 56 -2.15 -21.57 -8.39
CA TYR A 56 -2.83 -21.87 -9.65
C TYR A 56 -1.94 -21.67 -10.88
N ASP A 57 -1.02 -20.71 -10.86
CA ASP A 57 -0.05 -20.53 -11.95
C ASP A 57 0.96 -21.69 -12.02
N ASP A 58 1.39 -22.22 -10.87
CA ASP A 58 2.23 -23.40 -10.82
C ASP A 58 1.48 -24.65 -11.31
N MET A 59 0.23 -24.83 -10.91
CA MET A 59 -0.64 -25.89 -11.45
C MET A 59 -0.82 -25.77 -12.97
N ARG A 60 -1.02 -24.54 -13.48
CA ARG A 60 -1.12 -24.25 -14.91
C ARG A 60 0.16 -24.67 -15.62
N ARG A 61 1.33 -24.23 -15.17
CA ARG A 61 2.64 -24.59 -15.74
C ARG A 61 2.87 -26.10 -15.77
N GLN A 62 2.50 -26.81 -14.70
CA GLN A 62 2.58 -28.27 -14.67
C GLN A 62 1.67 -28.93 -15.72
N GLN A 63 0.44 -28.44 -15.87
CA GLN A 63 -0.50 -28.95 -16.88
C GLN A 63 -0.08 -28.62 -18.31
N GLU A 64 0.50 -27.44 -18.54
CA GLU A 64 1.10 -27.03 -19.81
C GLU A 64 2.25 -27.97 -20.22
N GLN A 65 3.15 -28.26 -19.28
CA GLN A 65 4.25 -29.21 -19.50
C GLN A 65 3.74 -30.61 -19.85
N GLN A 66 2.69 -31.09 -19.15
CA GLN A 66 2.07 -32.40 -19.41
C GLN A 66 1.36 -32.45 -20.76
N CYS A 67 0.71 -31.36 -21.17
CA CYS A 67 -0.05 -31.29 -22.42
C CYS A 67 0.81 -30.83 -23.63
N ARG A 68 2.09 -30.48 -23.42
CA ARG A 68 2.97 -29.83 -24.41
C ARG A 68 2.28 -28.64 -25.10
N ALA A 69 1.52 -27.88 -24.32
CA ALA A 69 0.79 -26.71 -24.77
C ALA A 69 1.36 -25.50 -24.03
N GLU A 70 1.56 -24.39 -24.73
CA GLU A 70 2.12 -23.17 -24.16
C GLU A 70 1.14 -22.02 -24.36
N ALA A 71 0.89 -21.25 -23.29
CA ALA A 71 0.20 -19.98 -23.39
C ALA A 71 0.91 -19.08 -24.44
N PRO A 72 0.18 -18.46 -25.39
CA PRO A 72 -1.23 -18.09 -25.33
C PRO A 72 -2.23 -19.14 -25.86
N TYR A 73 -1.83 -20.39 -26.05
CA TYR A 73 -2.68 -21.48 -26.58
C TYR A 73 -3.23 -21.20 -27.99
N PRO A 74 -2.35 -20.97 -28.99
CA PRO A 74 -2.79 -20.76 -30.37
C PRO A 74 -3.59 -21.97 -30.86
N GLY A 75 -4.84 -21.74 -31.24
CA GLY A 75 -5.77 -22.79 -31.70
C GLY A 75 -6.89 -23.17 -30.72
N GLN A 76 -6.89 -22.66 -29.49
CA GLN A 76 -7.96 -22.90 -28.51
C GLN A 76 -8.62 -21.59 -28.07
N GLY A 77 -9.60 -21.13 -28.83
CA GLY A 77 -10.21 -19.80 -28.65
C GLY A 77 -10.73 -19.50 -27.23
N LYS A 78 -11.34 -20.48 -26.55
CA LYS A 78 -11.82 -20.30 -25.16
C LYS A 78 -10.67 -20.11 -24.15
N LEU A 79 -9.58 -20.86 -24.33
CA LEU A 79 -8.39 -20.81 -23.46
C LEU A 79 -7.59 -19.54 -23.71
N PHE A 80 -7.42 -19.15 -24.98
CA PHE A 80 -6.85 -17.87 -25.36
C PHE A 80 -7.62 -16.69 -24.75
N ALA A 81 -8.95 -16.67 -24.87
CA ALA A 81 -9.78 -15.61 -24.30
C ALA A 81 -9.69 -15.54 -22.77
N SER A 82 -9.66 -16.69 -22.09
CA SER A 82 -9.48 -16.75 -20.64
C SER A 82 -8.10 -16.25 -20.21
N TRP A 83 -7.04 -16.61 -20.93
CA TRP A 83 -5.68 -16.15 -20.67
C TRP A 83 -5.51 -14.65 -20.89
N GLN A 84 -6.15 -14.09 -21.91
CA GLN A 84 -6.19 -12.64 -22.16
C GLN A 84 -6.82 -11.90 -20.97
N GLN A 85 -7.97 -12.36 -20.46
CA GLN A 85 -8.62 -11.76 -19.30
C GLN A 85 -7.75 -11.81 -18.05
N VAL A 86 -7.11 -12.95 -17.77
CA VAL A 86 -6.14 -13.08 -16.68
C VAL A 86 -5.02 -12.06 -16.82
N THR A 87 -4.41 -11.96 -18.00
CA THR A 87 -3.28 -11.06 -18.27
C THR A 87 -3.69 -9.60 -18.08
N GLU A 88 -4.88 -9.23 -18.53
CA GLU A 88 -5.46 -7.90 -18.33
C GLU A 88 -5.65 -7.58 -16.84
N LYS A 89 -6.22 -8.51 -16.07
CA LYS A 89 -6.41 -8.37 -14.62
C LYS A 89 -5.09 -8.23 -13.87
N VAL A 90 -4.08 -9.03 -14.22
CA VAL A 90 -2.73 -8.90 -13.66
C VAL A 90 -2.13 -7.53 -13.96
N ARG A 91 -2.30 -7.02 -15.19
CA ARG A 91 -1.83 -5.68 -15.56
C ARG A 91 -2.53 -4.59 -14.74
N HIS A 92 -3.84 -4.70 -14.55
CA HIS A 92 -4.60 -3.73 -13.77
C HIS A 92 -4.24 -3.78 -12.28
N SER A 93 -4.13 -4.98 -11.70
CA SER A 93 -3.65 -5.18 -10.33
C SER A 93 -2.26 -4.57 -10.14
N LYS A 94 -1.32 -4.75 -11.08
CA LYS A 94 0.00 -4.11 -11.02
C LYS A 94 -0.10 -2.58 -11.00
N ALA A 95 -0.99 -1.99 -11.80
CA ALA A 95 -1.20 -0.54 -11.81
C ALA A 95 -1.77 -0.02 -10.48
N LEU A 96 -2.75 -0.74 -9.90
CA LEU A 96 -3.28 -0.43 -8.57
C LEU A 96 -2.19 -0.52 -7.50
N ASN A 97 -1.32 -1.54 -7.55
CA ASN A 97 -0.23 -1.68 -6.59
C ASN A 97 0.74 -0.49 -6.62
N GLN A 98 1.04 0.03 -7.82
CA GLN A 98 1.88 1.23 -7.98
C GLN A 98 1.21 2.49 -7.39
N GLN A 99 -0.12 2.59 -7.49
CA GLN A 99 -0.86 3.68 -6.85
C GLN A 99 -0.81 3.58 -5.33
N VAL A 100 -1.03 2.39 -4.77
CA VAL A 100 -0.91 2.11 -3.32
C VAL A 100 0.48 2.53 -2.83
N GLU A 101 1.54 2.13 -3.54
CA GLU A 101 2.91 2.51 -3.21
C GLU A 101 3.11 4.03 -3.18
N SER A 102 2.65 4.73 -4.22
CA SER A 102 2.74 6.20 -4.30
C SER A 102 2.00 6.90 -3.15
N LEU A 103 0.80 6.42 -2.81
CA LEU A 103 0.02 6.98 -1.69
C LEU A 103 0.71 6.76 -0.35
N LEU A 104 1.20 5.54 -0.11
CA LEU A 104 1.92 5.20 1.11
C LEU A 104 3.16 6.08 1.29
N GLN A 105 3.96 6.26 0.22
CA GLN A 105 5.14 7.13 0.24
C GLN A 105 4.78 8.59 0.55
N SER A 106 3.67 9.10 0.01
CA SER A 106 3.17 10.44 0.32
C SER A 106 2.81 10.59 1.80
N HIS A 107 2.12 9.59 2.38
CA HIS A 107 1.77 9.58 3.80
C HIS A 107 3.00 9.48 4.70
N MET A 108 3.98 8.64 4.36
CA MET A 108 5.24 8.54 5.10
C MET A 108 5.99 9.88 5.11
N LYS A 109 6.07 10.58 3.97
CA LYS A 109 6.68 11.92 3.89
C LYS A 109 5.95 12.94 4.75
N LYS A 110 4.61 12.96 4.72
CA LYS A 110 3.81 13.87 5.57
C LYS A 110 4.03 13.59 7.05
N ASN A 111 4.03 12.33 7.46
CA ASN A 111 4.29 11.94 8.85
C ASN A 111 5.70 12.35 9.30
N GLN A 112 6.72 12.16 8.46
CA GLN A 112 8.08 12.61 8.75
C GLN A 112 8.18 14.14 8.89
N HIS A 113 7.48 14.90 8.04
CA HIS A 113 7.45 16.37 8.17
C HIS A 113 6.75 16.83 9.46
N ILE A 114 5.63 16.18 9.82
CA ILE A 114 4.93 16.49 11.08
C ILE A 114 5.82 16.16 12.29
N GLN A 115 6.49 15.00 12.28
CA GLN A 115 7.44 14.64 13.34
C GLN A 115 8.55 15.68 13.48
N LYS A 116 9.18 16.10 12.37
CA LYS A 116 10.20 17.15 12.38
C LYS A 116 9.66 18.49 12.90
N ALA A 117 8.46 18.89 12.48
CA ALA A 117 7.84 20.13 12.96
C ALA A 117 7.51 20.07 14.46
N ILE A 118 7.04 18.92 14.97
CA ILE A 118 6.81 18.71 16.40
C ILE A 118 8.13 18.71 17.17
N GLU A 119 9.19 18.11 16.63
CA GLU A 119 10.53 18.18 17.21
C GLU A 119 11.02 19.64 17.25
N GLU A 120 10.98 20.38 16.14
CA GLU A 120 11.40 21.79 16.08
C GLU A 120 10.61 22.68 17.05
N VAL A 121 9.28 22.50 17.15
CA VAL A 121 8.43 23.22 18.10
C VAL A 121 8.64 22.77 19.54
N GLY A 122 8.91 21.48 19.78
CA GLY A 122 9.25 20.93 21.09
C GLY A 122 10.58 21.45 21.63
N HIS A 123 11.56 21.69 20.75
CA HIS A 123 12.82 22.35 21.10
C HIS A 123 12.65 23.87 21.29
N ALA A 124 11.74 24.51 20.57
CA ALA A 124 11.40 25.93 20.76
C ALA A 124 10.45 26.17 21.96
N GLY A 125 9.78 25.13 22.46
CA GLY A 125 8.79 25.17 23.54
C GLY A 125 9.38 25.18 24.95
N SER A 126 10.70 25.06 25.11
CA SER A 126 11.37 25.28 26.40
C SER A 126 11.68 26.77 26.63
N LEU A 127 10.66 27.62 26.49
CA LEU A 127 10.74 29.02 26.95
C LEU A 127 10.36 29.16 28.42
N TYR A 128 9.80 28.11 29.03
CA TYR A 128 9.53 28.04 30.46
C TYR A 128 9.97 26.68 31.00
N GLY A 129 10.91 26.69 31.95
CA GLY A 129 11.24 25.49 32.71
C GLY A 129 10.05 25.07 33.60
N PRO A 130 10.02 23.81 34.07
CA PRO A 130 8.96 23.31 34.97
C PRO A 130 8.85 24.05 36.33
N ALA A 131 9.78 24.96 36.62
CA ALA A 131 9.76 25.85 37.78
C ALA A 131 9.31 27.30 37.46
N GLY A 132 8.96 27.63 36.21
CA GLY A 132 8.43 28.95 35.85
C GLY A 132 9.44 30.11 35.90
N GLU A 133 10.74 29.83 35.84
CA GLU A 133 11.76 30.88 35.82
C GLU A 133 12.03 31.37 34.39
N SER A 134 11.71 32.64 34.13
CA SER A 134 12.11 33.33 32.92
C SER A 134 13.60 33.68 33.01
N SER A 135 14.39 33.21 32.05
CA SER A 135 15.77 33.69 31.88
C SER A 135 15.74 35.10 31.30
N HIS A 136 15.42 36.08 32.14
CA HIS A 136 15.70 37.48 31.86
C HIS A 136 16.66 37.98 32.95
N VAL A 137 17.95 38.01 32.61
CA VAL A 137 18.90 38.86 33.33
C VAL A 137 18.99 40.17 32.55
N PRO A 138 18.22 41.22 32.88
CA PRO A 138 18.65 42.56 32.56
C PRO A 138 19.61 43.00 33.67
N SER A 139 20.88 43.16 33.32
CA SER A 139 21.80 43.98 34.10
C SER A 139 21.21 45.40 34.16
N GLY A 140 20.49 45.69 35.24
CA GLY A 140 19.83 46.97 35.45
C GLY A 140 20.85 48.08 35.64
N ARG A 141 21.13 48.84 34.58
CA ARG A 141 21.70 50.18 34.71
C ARG A 141 20.68 51.04 35.46
N LYS A 142 21.01 51.37 36.71
CA LYS A 142 20.31 52.35 37.53
C LYS A 142 20.29 53.69 36.79
N TYR A 143 19.13 54.12 36.30
CA TYR A 143 18.92 55.51 35.94
C TYR A 143 18.34 56.22 37.17
N ASN A 144 19.18 57.02 37.83
CA ASN A 144 18.75 57.98 38.85
C ASN A 144 18.08 59.15 38.13
N ILE A 145 16.80 59.36 38.37
CA ILE A 145 16.10 60.60 38.06
C ILE A 145 15.76 61.25 39.39
N SER A 146 16.44 62.36 39.69
CA SER A 146 16.11 63.27 40.77
C SER A 146 15.08 64.29 40.27
N ILE A 147 14.04 64.54 41.08
CA ILE A 147 13.14 65.70 40.97
C ILE A 147 13.55 66.66 42.08
#